data_AF-A0A848U9X7-F1
#
_entry.id   AF-A0A848U9X7-F1
#
_cell.length_a   1.000
_cell.length_b   1.000
_cell.length_c   1.000
_cell.angle_alpha   90.00
_cell.angle_beta   90.00
_cell.angle_gamma   90.00
#
_symmetry.space_group_name_H-M   'P 1'
#
loop_
_entity.id
_entity.type
_entity.pdbx_description
1 polymer ?
#
loop_
_entity_poly.entity_id
_entity_poly.type
_entity_poly.pdbx_seq_one_letter_code
_entity_poly.pdbx_strand_id
1 'polypeptide(L)'
;MKILACLLSITIGLVATSLSAAATFGPLVSPQELATERDRSNPLILDIRGEAYAKGHIPGSTSAPYGLFRGPKENPGQLLDVATLEERFEALGLDTGRPIVIVPEGKTDTDFGAAARVYWTLKSTGFSDLSILNGGLLAWQAAGLALDTEAFTPQATQLDITFADDWTAGTEQIVAASRGEVDALLLDARPDDFYRGRKSHPAAARPGTIPGAENFAYSGFFEPGS
;
A
#
# COMPACT_ATOMS: atom_id res chain seq x y z
N MET A 1 54.90 48.39 34.50
CA MET A 1 53.48 48.02 34.38
C MET A 1 53.27 47.24 33.09
N LYS A 2 53.14 45.92 33.14
CA LYS A 2 52.68 45.10 31.99
C LYS A 2 51.63 44.14 32.54
N ILE A 3 50.40 44.31 32.06
CA ILE A 3 49.20 43.59 32.49
C ILE A 3 49.14 42.29 31.70
N LEU A 4 49.04 41.16 32.41
CA LEU A 4 48.90 39.82 31.85
C LEU A 4 47.40 39.54 31.67
N ALA A 5 46.92 39.47 30.43
CA ALA A 5 45.54 39.12 30.12
C ALA A 5 45.42 37.60 29.89
N CYS A 6 44.71 36.93 30.80
CA CYS A 6 44.41 35.50 30.73
C CYS A 6 43.15 35.31 29.86
N LEU A 7 43.29 34.76 28.66
CA LEU A 7 42.17 34.43 27.77
C LEU A 7 41.66 33.03 28.12
N LEU A 8 40.46 32.96 28.69
CA LEU A 8 39.72 31.72 28.94
C LEU A 8 38.98 31.34 27.64
N SER A 9 39.44 30.29 26.96
CA SER A 9 38.75 29.75 25.78
C SER A 9 37.59 28.85 26.23
N ILE A 10 36.36 29.29 25.99
CA ILE A 10 35.15 28.47 26.17
C ILE A 10 34.93 27.69 24.88
N THR A 11 35.20 26.38 24.90
CA THR A 11 34.83 25.45 23.83
C THR A 11 33.37 25.06 23.98
N ILE A 12 32.52 25.57 23.08
CA ILE A 12 31.14 25.12 22.91
C ILE A 12 31.17 23.82 22.10
N GLY A 13 30.84 22.69 22.75
CA GLY A 13 30.70 21.40 22.09
C GLY A 13 29.42 21.37 21.26
N LEU A 14 29.57 21.33 19.93
CA LEU A 14 28.45 21.16 19.01
C LEU A 14 28.06 19.67 19.00
N VAL A 15 27.02 19.31 19.73
CA VAL A 15 26.42 17.97 19.64
C VAL A 15 25.57 17.94 18.36
N ALA A 16 26.12 17.36 17.29
CA ALA A 16 25.37 17.10 16.08
C ALA A 16 24.42 15.92 16.32
N THR A 17 23.14 16.20 16.59
CA THR A 17 22.10 15.18 16.53
C THR A 17 21.83 14.88 15.06
N SER A 18 22.34 13.75 14.57
CA SER A 18 21.96 13.23 13.26
C SER A 18 20.46 12.93 13.28
N LEU A 19 19.66 13.69 12.54
CA LEU A 19 18.32 13.23 12.16
C LEU A 19 18.54 11.98 11.29
N SER A 20 18.38 10.80 11.88
CA SER A 20 18.21 9.59 11.08
C SER A 20 16.89 9.78 10.33
N ALA A 21 16.94 9.89 9.01
CA ALA A 21 15.76 9.57 8.22
C ALA A 21 15.28 8.18 8.69
N ALA A 22 14.01 8.04 9.04
CA ALA A 22 13.47 6.73 9.34
C ALA A 22 13.71 5.87 8.10
N ALA A 23 14.50 4.80 8.23
CA ALA A 23 14.66 3.85 7.15
C ALA A 23 13.28 3.31 6.80
N THR A 24 12.82 3.59 5.58
CA THR A 24 11.55 3.09 5.06
C THR A 24 11.75 1.64 4.66
N PHE A 25 10.69 0.85 4.73
CA PHE A 25 10.72 -0.56 4.31
C PHE A 25 10.74 -0.74 2.79
N GLY A 26 10.67 0.35 2.01
CA GLY A 26 10.40 0.30 0.58
C GLY A 26 8.99 -0.24 0.27
N PRO A 27 8.65 -0.47 -1.00
CA PRO A 27 7.30 -0.90 -1.39
C PRO A 27 6.94 -2.34 -0.98
N LEU A 28 7.94 -3.15 -0.60
CA LEU A 28 7.78 -4.56 -0.28
C LEU A 28 8.70 -4.92 0.89
N VAL A 29 8.12 -5.45 1.98
CA VAL A 29 8.85 -5.79 3.21
C VAL A 29 8.81 -7.28 3.47
N SER A 30 9.92 -7.88 3.90
CA SER A 30 9.93 -9.29 4.31
C SER A 30 9.36 -9.49 5.73
N PRO A 31 8.84 -10.67 6.08
CA PRO A 31 8.40 -10.95 7.45
C PRO A 31 9.48 -10.72 8.51
N GLN A 32 10.72 -11.16 8.24
CA GLN A 32 11.84 -11.04 9.17
C GLN A 32 12.25 -9.57 9.37
N GLU A 33 12.27 -8.78 8.30
CA GLU A 33 12.57 -7.36 8.37
C GLU A 33 11.51 -6.60 9.15
N LEU A 34 10.22 -6.84 8.86
CA LEU A 34 9.12 -6.24 9.62
C LEU A 34 9.21 -6.62 11.10
N ALA A 35 9.43 -7.90 11.42
CA ALA A 35 9.55 -8.35 12.81
C ALA A 35 10.72 -7.70 13.56
N THR A 36 11.84 -7.46 12.87
CA THR A 36 13.05 -6.88 13.46
C THR A 36 12.93 -5.37 13.67
N GLU A 37 12.33 -4.67 12.71
CA GLU A 37 12.38 -3.20 12.65
C GLU A 37 11.08 -2.53 13.13
N ARG A 38 9.99 -3.27 13.34
CA ARG A 38 8.68 -2.70 13.70
C ARG A 38 8.67 -1.90 15.00
N ASP A 39 9.50 -2.23 15.98
CA ASP A 39 9.55 -1.47 17.24
C ASP A 39 10.21 -0.10 17.05
N ARG A 40 11.20 -0.02 16.14
CA ARG A 40 11.91 1.21 15.80
C ARG A 40 11.11 2.10 14.86
N SER A 41 10.51 1.50 13.83
CA SER A 41 9.75 2.20 12.78
C SER A 41 8.31 2.49 13.18
N ASN A 42 7.77 1.75 14.15
CA ASN A 42 6.40 1.85 14.65
C ASN A 42 5.34 1.95 13.51
N PRO A 43 5.31 0.99 12.57
CA PRO A 43 4.41 1.05 11.44
C PRO A 43 2.97 0.78 11.87
N LEU A 44 2.02 1.34 11.13
CA LEU A 44 0.63 0.88 11.12
C LEU A 44 0.54 -0.38 10.26
N ILE A 45 0.13 -1.50 10.85
CA ILE A 45 0.02 -2.77 10.12
C ILE A 45 -1.46 -3.01 9.81
N LEU A 46 -1.83 -3.01 8.54
CA LEU A 46 -3.21 -3.17 8.08
C LEU A 46 -3.42 -4.58 7.52
N ASP A 47 -4.23 -5.39 8.20
CA ASP A 47 -4.60 -6.72 7.75
C ASP A 47 -5.90 -6.66 6.94
N ILE A 48 -5.81 -6.98 5.65
CA ILE A 48 -6.91 -6.76 4.70
C ILE A 48 -7.81 -7.98 4.50
N ARG A 49 -7.60 -9.05 5.27
CA ARG A 49 -8.15 -10.40 5.02
C ARG A 49 -9.57 -10.59 5.54
N GLY A 50 -10.14 -9.59 6.21
CA GLY A 50 -11.52 -9.62 6.69
C GLY A 50 -11.74 -10.65 7.79
N GLU A 51 -12.69 -11.56 7.63
CA GLU A 51 -13.05 -12.57 8.64
C GLU A 51 -11.87 -13.47 9.05
N ALA A 52 -10.87 -13.65 8.17
CA ALA A 52 -9.67 -14.44 8.48
C ALA A 52 -8.80 -13.81 9.57
N TYR A 53 -8.89 -12.49 9.79
CA TYR A 53 -8.16 -11.77 10.83
C TYR A 53 -8.35 -12.40 12.22
N ALA A 54 -9.59 -12.73 12.59
CA ALA A 54 -9.92 -13.28 13.91
C ALA A 54 -9.34 -14.69 14.16
N LYS A 55 -8.88 -15.39 13.11
CA LYS A 55 -8.29 -16.73 13.21
C LYS A 55 -6.80 -16.71 13.54
N GLY A 56 -6.17 -15.53 13.50
CA GLY A 56 -4.75 -15.34 13.68
C GLY A 56 -4.26 -14.21 12.78
N HIS A 57 -3.62 -13.20 13.36
CA HIS A 57 -3.09 -12.03 12.67
C HIS A 57 -1.75 -11.61 13.27
N ILE A 58 -1.07 -10.65 12.65
CA ILE A 58 0.19 -10.12 13.18
C ILE A 58 -0.12 -9.32 14.46
N PRO A 59 0.57 -9.56 15.60
CA PRO A 59 0.31 -8.82 16.84
C PRO A 59 0.34 -7.31 16.59
N GLY A 60 -0.66 -6.58 17.11
CA GLY A 60 -0.79 -5.14 16.92
C GLY A 60 -1.19 -4.65 15.51
N SER A 61 -1.56 -5.56 14.59
CA SER A 61 -2.19 -5.17 13.33
C SER A 61 -3.65 -4.75 13.53
N THR A 62 -4.15 -3.86 12.68
CA THR A 62 -5.55 -3.44 12.62
C THR A 62 -6.26 -4.22 11.53
N SER A 63 -7.45 -4.75 11.82
CA SER A 63 -8.33 -5.32 10.78
C SER A 63 -8.87 -4.22 9.87
N ALA A 64 -8.49 -4.27 8.60
CA ALA A 64 -8.83 -3.28 7.58
C ALA A 64 -9.29 -3.98 6.28
N PRO A 65 -10.48 -4.62 6.27
CA PRO A 65 -10.90 -5.48 5.16
C PRO A 65 -10.82 -4.79 3.79
N TYR A 66 -10.36 -5.50 2.76
CA TYR A 66 -10.13 -4.95 1.40
C TYR A 66 -11.26 -4.07 0.85
N GLY A 67 -12.52 -4.39 1.16
CA GLY A 67 -13.69 -3.61 0.74
C GLY A 67 -13.68 -2.14 1.17
N LEU A 68 -12.90 -1.77 2.20
CA LEU A 68 -12.79 -0.38 2.66
C LEU A 68 -12.05 0.53 1.66
N PHE A 69 -11.24 -0.02 0.75
CA PHE A 69 -10.33 0.74 -0.11
C PHE A 69 -10.70 0.72 -1.60
N ARG A 70 -11.85 0.12 -1.95
CA ARG A 70 -12.27 -0.09 -3.34
C ARG A 70 -13.75 0.22 -3.52
N GLY A 71 -14.17 0.31 -4.79
CA GLY A 71 -15.57 0.41 -5.15
C GLY A 71 -16.38 -0.85 -4.80
N PRO A 72 -17.71 -0.80 -4.94
CA PRO A 72 -18.60 -1.93 -4.64
C PRO A 72 -18.38 -3.12 -5.58
N LYS A 73 -19.13 -4.21 -5.44
CA LYS A 73 -19.00 -5.40 -6.29
C LYS A 73 -19.42 -5.12 -7.74
N GLU A 74 -20.39 -4.24 -7.91
CA GLU A 74 -20.98 -3.86 -9.19
C GLU A 74 -20.01 -2.98 -10.00
N ASN A 75 -19.18 -2.20 -9.32
CA ASN A 75 -18.09 -1.44 -9.92
C ASN A 75 -16.82 -1.48 -9.05
N PRO A 76 -16.04 -2.58 -9.12
CA PRO A 76 -14.86 -2.75 -8.26
C PRO A 76 -13.78 -1.68 -8.42
N GLY A 77 -13.69 -1.09 -9.62
CA GLY A 77 -12.72 -0.05 -9.95
C GLY A 77 -13.18 1.36 -9.59
N GLN A 78 -14.44 1.55 -9.14
CA GLN A 78 -14.96 2.86 -8.76
C GLN A 78 -14.06 3.52 -7.71
N LEU A 79 -13.76 4.79 -7.92
CA LEU A 79 -13.11 5.63 -6.93
C LEU A 79 -14.14 6.03 -5.88
N LEU A 80 -13.79 5.84 -4.61
CA LEU A 80 -14.57 6.36 -3.50
C LEU A 80 -14.30 7.85 -3.37
N ASP A 81 -15.30 8.62 -2.96
CA ASP A 81 -15.09 10.03 -2.64
C ASP A 81 -14.15 10.19 -1.43
N VAL A 82 -13.47 11.33 -1.39
CA VAL A 82 -12.46 11.66 -0.38
C VAL A 82 -13.05 11.59 1.03
N ALA A 83 -14.25 12.14 1.25
CA ALA A 83 -14.89 12.15 2.57
C ALA A 83 -15.15 10.72 3.11
N THR A 84 -15.59 9.81 2.24
CA THR A 84 -15.75 8.39 2.59
C THR A 84 -14.41 7.73 2.92
N LEU A 85 -13.33 8.08 2.22
CA LEU A 85 -12.00 7.55 2.51
C LEU A 85 -11.45 8.11 3.83
N GLU A 86 -11.62 9.41 4.09
CA GLU A 86 -11.23 10.07 5.35
C GLU A 86 -11.89 9.39 6.54
N GLU A 87 -13.22 9.26 6.55
CA GLU A 87 -13.94 8.61 7.65
C GLU A 87 -13.41 7.20 7.93
N ARG A 88 -13.15 6.42 6.87
CA ARG A 88 -12.63 5.05 7.01
C ARG A 88 -11.20 5.04 7.54
N PHE A 89 -10.34 5.93 7.04
CA PHE A 89 -8.93 5.98 7.40
C PHE A 89 -8.74 6.51 8.82
N GLU A 90 -9.52 7.51 9.21
CA GLU A 90 -9.59 8.01 10.59
C GLU A 90 -10.04 6.90 11.54
N ALA A 91 -11.09 6.14 11.21
CA ALA A 91 -11.55 5.02 12.03
C ALA A 91 -10.52 3.88 12.14
N LEU A 92 -9.64 3.72 11.15
CA LEU A 92 -8.51 2.79 11.18
C LEU A 92 -7.29 3.35 11.93
N GLY A 93 -7.33 4.61 12.37
CA GLY A 93 -6.23 5.30 13.05
C GLY A 93 -5.05 5.58 12.13
N LEU A 94 -5.30 5.79 10.83
CA LEU A 94 -4.23 6.07 9.87
C LEU A 94 -3.63 7.46 10.12
N ASP A 95 -2.33 7.56 9.88
CA ASP A 95 -1.54 8.78 10.06
C ASP A 95 -0.57 8.89 8.88
N THR A 96 -0.63 9.99 8.14
CA THR A 96 0.22 10.22 6.96
C THR A 96 1.70 10.34 7.30
N GLY A 97 2.04 10.59 8.57
CA GLY A 97 3.41 10.64 9.08
C GLY A 97 3.97 9.30 9.54
N ARG A 98 3.19 8.20 9.50
CA ARG A 98 3.62 6.87 9.94
C ARG A 98 3.74 5.90 8.75
N PRO A 99 4.73 5.00 8.76
CA PRO A 99 4.80 3.93 7.76
C PRO A 99 3.58 3.01 7.84
N ILE A 100 3.07 2.55 6.71
CA ILE A 100 1.97 1.59 6.64
C ILE A 100 2.43 0.31 5.97
N VAL A 101 2.17 -0.83 6.60
CA VAL A 101 2.40 -2.16 6.03
C VAL A 101 1.07 -2.87 5.80
N ILE A 102 0.79 -3.23 4.55
CA ILE A 102 -0.43 -3.91 4.13
C ILE A 102 -0.17 -5.42 4.13
N VAL A 103 -1.05 -6.17 4.80
CA VAL A 103 -0.93 -7.62 5.00
C VAL A 103 -2.06 -8.35 4.25
N PRO A 104 -1.79 -8.89 3.05
CA PRO A 104 -2.68 -9.84 2.39
C PRO A 104 -2.55 -11.25 3.02
N GLU A 105 -3.40 -12.18 2.59
CA GLU A 105 -3.27 -13.60 2.97
C GLU A 105 -1.97 -14.19 2.39
N GLY A 106 -1.72 -13.99 1.10
CA GLY A 106 -0.52 -14.47 0.41
C GLY A 106 -0.65 -15.89 -0.13
N LYS A 107 -1.88 -16.35 -0.37
CA LYS A 107 -2.17 -17.69 -0.91
C LYS A 107 -2.21 -17.70 -2.44
N THR A 108 -2.66 -16.61 -3.05
CA THR A 108 -2.76 -16.46 -4.49
C THR A 108 -2.25 -15.10 -4.93
N ASP A 109 -1.87 -15.01 -6.20
CA ASP A 109 -1.55 -13.75 -6.89
C ASP A 109 -2.68 -12.70 -6.78
N THR A 110 -3.94 -13.12 -6.71
CA THR A 110 -5.07 -12.22 -6.46
C THR A 110 -5.04 -11.56 -5.08
N ASP A 111 -4.46 -12.21 -4.06
CA ASP A 111 -4.33 -11.61 -2.72
C ASP A 111 -3.37 -10.42 -2.76
N PHE A 112 -2.28 -10.53 -3.53
CA PHE A 112 -1.39 -9.40 -3.79
C PHE A 112 -2.12 -8.32 -4.61
N GLY A 113 -2.95 -8.69 -5.59
CA GLY A 113 -3.78 -7.73 -6.32
C GLY A 113 -4.69 -6.89 -5.41
N ALA A 114 -5.26 -7.49 -4.36
CA ALA A 114 -6.02 -6.76 -3.35
C ALA A 114 -5.12 -5.79 -2.54
N ALA A 115 -3.96 -6.24 -2.07
CA ALA A 115 -3.01 -5.39 -1.36
C ALA A 115 -2.47 -4.24 -2.23
N ALA A 116 -2.19 -4.49 -3.51
CA ALA A 116 -1.76 -3.48 -4.47
C ALA A 116 -2.84 -2.43 -4.71
N ARG A 117 -4.13 -2.82 -4.72
CA ARG A 117 -5.23 -1.83 -4.77
C ARG A 117 -5.31 -1.01 -3.48
N VAL A 118 -5.15 -1.61 -2.30
CA VAL A 118 -5.09 -0.85 -1.02
C VAL A 118 -3.93 0.14 -1.05
N TYR A 119 -2.74 -0.33 -1.44
CA TYR A 119 -1.53 0.49 -1.60
C TYR A 119 -1.79 1.67 -2.53
N TRP A 120 -2.39 1.41 -3.70
CA TRP A 120 -2.71 2.45 -4.67
C TRP A 120 -3.69 3.47 -4.11
N THR A 121 -4.75 3.05 -3.41
CA THR A 121 -5.73 3.98 -2.81
C THR A 121 -5.07 4.87 -1.75
N LEU A 122 -4.24 4.30 -0.89
CA LEU A 122 -3.48 5.05 0.13
C LEU A 122 -2.49 6.03 -0.54
N LYS A 123 -1.75 5.56 -1.55
CA LYS A 123 -0.79 6.41 -2.27
C LYS A 123 -1.46 7.57 -2.97
N SER A 124 -2.59 7.32 -3.62
CA SER A 124 -3.40 8.33 -4.28
C SER A 124 -4.07 9.30 -3.30
N THR A 125 -4.02 9.04 -2.00
CA THR A 125 -4.60 9.92 -0.96
C THR A 125 -3.54 10.55 -0.05
N GLY A 126 -2.28 10.55 -0.47
CA GLY A 126 -1.20 11.30 0.22
C GLY A 126 -0.36 10.49 1.20
N PHE A 127 -0.64 9.19 1.40
CA PHE A 127 0.25 8.32 2.16
C PHE A 127 1.47 7.95 1.31
N SER A 128 2.68 8.15 1.85
CA SER A 128 3.92 8.05 1.07
C SER A 128 4.84 6.91 1.49
N ASP A 129 4.89 6.57 2.78
CA ASP A 129 5.67 5.45 3.31
C ASP A 129 4.78 4.20 3.41
N LEU A 130 4.71 3.46 2.31
CA LEU A 130 3.82 2.32 2.13
C LEU A 130 4.62 1.08 1.74
N SER A 131 4.24 -0.06 2.33
CA SER A 131 4.80 -1.38 2.00
C SER A 131 3.72 -2.44 1.95
N ILE A 132 3.94 -3.48 1.16
CA ILE A 132 3.17 -4.73 1.22
C ILE A 132 4.04 -5.80 1.88
N LEU A 133 3.47 -6.61 2.77
CA LEU A 133 4.18 -7.76 3.34
C LEU A 133 4.36 -8.84 2.26
N ASN A 134 5.61 -9.11 1.91
CA ASN A 134 5.96 -10.08 0.88
C ASN A 134 5.51 -11.49 1.29
N GLY A 135 4.68 -12.12 0.45
CA GLY A 135 4.06 -13.42 0.73
C GLY A 135 2.97 -13.41 1.82
N GLY A 136 2.53 -12.22 2.26
CA GLY A 136 1.39 -12.06 3.18
C GLY A 136 1.53 -12.75 4.52
N LEU A 137 0.40 -13.03 5.18
CA LEU A 137 0.37 -13.74 6.45
C LEU A 137 0.96 -15.15 6.34
N LEU A 138 0.77 -15.85 5.22
CA LEU A 138 1.32 -17.20 5.06
C LEU A 138 2.86 -17.20 5.15
N ALA A 139 3.54 -16.20 4.57
CA ALA A 139 4.99 -16.06 4.71
C ALA A 139 5.40 -15.68 6.14
N TRP A 140 4.61 -14.86 6.83
CA TRP A 140 4.81 -14.56 8.26
C TRP A 140 4.75 -15.82 9.13
N GLN A 141 3.76 -16.68 8.89
CA GLN A 141 3.62 -17.98 9.55
C GLN A 141 4.78 -18.93 9.21
N ALA A 142 5.16 -19.00 7.93
CA ALA A 142 6.28 -19.83 7.47
C ALA A 142 7.61 -19.38 8.08
N ALA A 143 7.76 -18.09 8.40
CA ALA A 143 8.90 -17.55 9.12
C ALA A 143 8.91 -17.90 10.63
N GLY A 144 7.88 -18.58 11.14
CA GLY A 144 7.77 -18.96 12.55
C GLY A 144 7.50 -17.78 13.49
N LEU A 145 6.98 -16.67 12.97
CA LEU A 145 6.71 -15.45 13.73
C LEU A 145 5.37 -15.54 14.47
N ALA A 146 5.28 -14.82 15.60
CA ALA A 146 4.13 -14.89 16.48
C ALA A 146 2.85 -14.38 15.81
N LEU A 147 1.72 -15.00 16.16
CA LEU A 147 0.38 -14.54 15.82
C LEU A 147 -0.35 -14.11 17.08
N ASP A 148 -1.34 -13.26 16.88
CA ASP A 148 -2.32 -12.85 17.87
C ASP A 148 -3.74 -13.17 17.39
N THR A 149 -4.67 -13.25 18.32
CA THR A 149 -6.12 -13.40 18.08
C THR A 149 -6.94 -12.32 18.77
N GLU A 150 -6.33 -11.51 19.63
CA GLU A 150 -7.00 -10.40 20.29
C GLU A 150 -7.19 -9.24 19.30
N ALA A 151 -8.43 -8.76 19.18
CA ALA A 151 -8.72 -7.65 18.30
C ALA A 151 -8.06 -6.36 18.82
N PHE A 152 -7.25 -5.72 17.99
CA PHE A 152 -6.73 -4.39 18.25
C PHE A 152 -7.74 -3.35 17.75
N THR A 153 -8.14 -2.44 18.63
CA THR A 153 -8.99 -1.29 18.28
C THR A 153 -8.10 -0.05 18.17
N PRO A 154 -7.87 0.49 16.96
CA PRO A 154 -7.09 1.70 16.80
C PRO A 154 -7.82 2.90 17.42
N GLN A 155 -7.06 3.87 17.90
CA GLN A 155 -7.62 5.18 18.23
C GLN A 155 -7.87 5.94 16.93
N ALA A 156 -9.06 6.52 16.79
CA ALA A 156 -9.36 7.34 15.63
C ALA A 156 -8.43 8.55 15.52
N THR A 157 -8.01 8.87 14.30
CA THR A 157 -7.19 10.03 13.97
C THR A 157 -8.02 11.13 13.31
N GLN A 158 -7.37 12.23 12.93
CA GLN A 158 -7.95 13.27 12.08
C GLN A 158 -7.09 13.39 10.84
N LEU A 159 -7.71 13.44 9.67
CA LEU A 159 -7.04 13.51 8.39
C LEU A 159 -7.61 14.66 7.54
N ASP A 160 -6.75 15.17 6.67
CA ASP A 160 -7.11 16.10 5.60
C ASP A 160 -6.41 15.54 4.36
N ILE A 161 -7.09 14.64 3.64
CA ILE A 161 -6.52 13.95 2.48
C ILE A 161 -7.08 14.52 1.20
N THR A 162 -6.29 14.42 0.13
CA THR A 162 -6.73 14.77 -1.21
C THR A 162 -6.46 13.63 -2.16
N PHE A 163 -7.33 13.41 -3.13
CA PHE A 163 -7.09 12.43 -4.18
C PHE A 163 -6.18 13.02 -5.26
N ALA A 164 -5.00 12.44 -5.45
CA ALA A 164 -4.05 12.81 -6.49
C ALA A 164 -4.39 12.13 -7.83
N ASP A 165 -4.39 12.91 -8.90
CA ASP A 165 -4.69 12.41 -10.26
C ASP A 165 -3.49 11.71 -10.91
N ASP A 166 -2.27 11.85 -10.36
CA ASP A 166 -1.01 11.33 -10.87
C ASP A 166 -1.02 9.81 -11.16
N TRP A 167 -1.82 9.05 -10.40
CA TRP A 167 -1.86 7.60 -10.46
C TRP A 167 -3.12 7.07 -11.15
N THR A 168 -3.84 7.95 -11.85
CA THR A 168 -5.04 7.64 -12.62
C THR A 168 -4.87 8.04 -14.09
N ALA A 169 -5.64 7.38 -14.96
CA ALA A 169 -5.81 7.82 -16.33
C ALA A 169 -7.31 7.94 -16.63
N GLY A 170 -7.74 9.13 -17.03
CA GLY A 170 -9.11 9.40 -17.43
C GLY A 170 -9.43 8.80 -18.80
N THR A 171 -10.72 8.63 -19.09
CA THR A 171 -11.20 8.05 -20.36
C THR A 171 -10.63 8.75 -21.59
N GLU A 172 -10.55 10.08 -21.59
CA GLU A 172 -10.01 10.85 -22.71
C GLU A 172 -8.53 10.55 -22.98
N GLN A 173 -7.72 10.44 -21.92
CA GLN A 173 -6.30 10.08 -22.02
C GLN A 173 -6.13 8.66 -22.60
N ILE A 174 -6.96 7.72 -22.17
CA ILE A 174 -6.96 6.35 -22.69
C ILE A 174 -7.39 6.30 -24.16
N VAL A 175 -8.37 7.11 -24.56
CA VAL A 175 -8.81 7.22 -25.96
C VAL A 175 -7.68 7.79 -26.83
N ALA A 176 -7.02 8.85 -26.40
CA ALA A 176 -5.87 9.43 -27.10
C ALA A 176 -4.73 8.40 -27.27
N ALA A 177 -4.40 7.66 -26.20
CA ALA A 177 -3.39 6.60 -26.26
C ALA A 177 -3.77 5.48 -27.24
N SER A 178 -5.03 5.05 -27.23
CA SER A 178 -5.53 3.99 -28.14
C SER A 178 -5.50 4.39 -29.62
N ARG A 179 -5.47 5.70 -29.90
CA ARG A 179 -5.36 6.28 -31.26
C ARG A 179 -3.92 6.59 -31.66
N GLY A 180 -2.96 6.38 -30.78
CA GLY A 180 -1.56 6.76 -31.01
C GLY A 180 -1.33 8.27 -31.00
N GLU A 181 -2.23 9.05 -30.38
CA GLU A 181 -2.08 10.51 -30.24
C GLU A 181 -1.10 10.88 -29.13
N VAL A 182 -0.85 9.96 -28.20
CA VAL A 182 0.17 10.07 -27.15
C VAL A 182 1.06 8.82 -27.16
N ASP A 183 2.35 9.02 -26.90
CA ASP A 183 3.32 7.93 -26.75
C ASP A 183 3.12 7.25 -25.38
N ALA A 184 2.32 6.19 -25.37
CA ALA A 184 1.98 5.43 -24.17
C ALA A 184 1.76 3.96 -24.48
N LEU A 185 2.23 3.07 -23.59
CA LEU A 185 1.88 1.66 -23.59
C LEU A 185 0.59 1.45 -22.81
N LEU A 186 -0.45 0.94 -23.48
CA LEU A 186 -1.65 0.43 -22.81
C LEU A 186 -1.42 -1.02 -22.42
N LEU A 187 -1.25 -1.30 -21.13
CA LEU A 187 -1.00 -2.65 -20.61
C LEU A 187 -2.24 -3.21 -19.90
N ASP A 188 -2.84 -4.26 -20.47
CA ASP A 188 -3.93 -5.00 -19.86
C ASP A 188 -3.37 -6.12 -18.98
N ALA A 189 -3.47 -5.93 -17.66
CA ALA A 189 -2.98 -6.88 -16.68
C ALA A 189 -3.90 -8.09 -16.46
N ARG A 190 -5.07 -8.18 -17.12
CA ARG A 190 -6.03 -9.26 -16.87
C ARG A 190 -5.55 -10.60 -17.46
N PRO A 191 -6.11 -11.74 -17.00
CA PRO A 191 -5.83 -13.03 -17.63
C PRO A 191 -6.22 -13.04 -19.11
N ASP A 192 -5.50 -13.81 -19.92
CA ASP A 192 -5.64 -13.88 -21.39
C ASP A 192 -7.09 -14.09 -21.87
N ASP A 193 -7.89 -14.88 -21.13
CA ASP A 193 -9.32 -15.07 -21.44
C ASP A 193 -10.14 -13.78 -21.42
N PHE A 194 -9.82 -12.85 -20.51
CA PHE A 194 -10.51 -11.55 -20.45
C PHE A 194 -10.03 -10.62 -21.54
N TYR A 195 -8.71 -10.58 -21.78
CA TYR A 195 -8.10 -9.79 -22.84
C TYR A 195 -8.65 -10.16 -24.22
N ARG A 196 -8.75 -11.47 -24.51
CA ARG A 196 -9.32 -12.02 -25.76
C ARG A 196 -10.85 -12.02 -25.80
N GLY A 197 -11.52 -11.55 -24.74
CA GLY A 197 -12.98 -11.48 -24.67
C GLY A 197 -13.71 -12.81 -24.59
N ARG A 198 -13.02 -13.90 -24.19
CA ARG A 198 -13.63 -15.19 -23.87
C ARG A 198 -14.33 -15.18 -22.51
N LYS A 199 -13.90 -14.28 -21.61
CA LYS A 199 -14.54 -13.95 -20.34
C LYS A 199 -14.72 -12.44 -20.21
N SER A 200 -15.70 -12.02 -19.43
CA SER A 200 -15.91 -10.60 -19.09
C SER A 200 -16.55 -10.46 -17.72
N HIS A 201 -16.26 -9.34 -17.04
CA HIS A 201 -17.01 -8.97 -15.84
C HIS A 201 -18.43 -8.50 -16.24
N PRO A 202 -19.48 -8.73 -15.43
CA PRO A 202 -20.83 -8.26 -15.73
C PRO A 202 -20.96 -6.74 -15.93
N ALA A 203 -20.04 -5.97 -15.34
CA ALA A 203 -19.98 -4.51 -15.50
C ALA A 203 -19.39 -4.06 -16.85
N ALA A 204 -18.76 -4.97 -17.61
CA ALA A 204 -18.17 -4.62 -18.89
C ALA A 204 -19.26 -4.53 -19.97
N ALA A 205 -19.37 -3.38 -20.63
CA ALA A 205 -20.33 -3.21 -21.73
C ALA A 205 -20.04 -4.12 -22.94
N ARG A 206 -18.77 -4.49 -23.14
CA ARG A 206 -18.30 -5.38 -24.19
C ARG A 206 -17.14 -6.25 -23.68
N PRO A 207 -17.07 -7.54 -24.07
CA PRO A 207 -15.90 -8.36 -23.79
C PRO A 207 -14.70 -7.93 -24.65
N GLY A 208 -13.49 -8.27 -24.22
CA GLY A 208 -12.24 -7.93 -24.89
C GLY A 208 -11.47 -6.83 -24.16
N THR A 209 -10.59 -6.15 -24.90
CA THR A 209 -9.69 -5.11 -24.39
C THR A 209 -9.78 -3.82 -25.20
N ILE A 210 -9.00 -2.82 -24.79
CA ILE A 210 -8.86 -1.52 -25.46
C ILE A 210 -8.01 -1.71 -26.72
N PRO A 211 -8.40 -1.13 -27.88
CA PRO A 211 -7.57 -1.19 -29.09
C PRO A 211 -6.14 -0.70 -28.85
N GLY A 212 -5.17 -1.45 -29.36
CA GLY A 212 -3.74 -1.15 -29.18
C GLY A 212 -3.14 -1.57 -27.84
N ALA A 213 -3.94 -2.08 -26.90
CA ALA A 213 -3.42 -2.60 -25.65
C ALA A 213 -2.64 -3.92 -25.85
N GLU A 214 -1.55 -4.06 -25.10
CA GLU A 214 -0.81 -5.32 -24.96
C GLU A 214 -1.29 -6.07 -23.72
N ASN A 215 -1.13 -7.39 -23.70
CA ASN A 215 -1.48 -8.21 -22.54
C ASN A 215 -0.24 -8.71 -21.82
N PHE A 216 -0.14 -8.39 -20.53
CA PHE A 216 0.77 -9.04 -19.61
C PHE A 216 -0.01 -9.39 -18.35
N ALA A 217 -0.50 -10.63 -18.26
CA ALA A 217 -1.32 -11.06 -17.15
C ALA A 217 -0.57 -10.86 -15.81
N TYR A 218 -1.27 -10.34 -14.79
CA TYR A 218 -0.67 -10.01 -13.50
C TYR A 218 0.04 -11.19 -12.82
N SER A 219 -0.38 -12.41 -13.11
CA SER A 219 0.26 -13.64 -12.62
C SER A 219 1.72 -13.77 -13.07
N GLY A 220 2.11 -13.11 -14.17
CA GLY A 220 3.48 -13.09 -14.68
C GLY A 220 4.46 -12.27 -13.83
N PHE A 221 3.99 -11.51 -12.82
CA PHE A 221 4.84 -10.82 -11.85
C PHE A 221 5.30 -11.73 -10.70
N PHE A 222 4.83 -12.98 -10.64
CA PHE A 222 5.13 -13.92 -9.57
C PHE A 222 6.00 -15.07 -10.09
N GLU A 223 6.86 -15.58 -9.22
CA GLU A 223 7.64 -16.78 -9.52
C GLU A 223 6.69 -18.00 -9.60
N PRO A 224 6.81 -18.86 -10.63
CA PRO A 224 5.95 -20.03 -10.73
C PRO A 224 6.04 -20.93 -9.49
N GLY A 225 4.92 -21.10 -8.79
CA GLY A 225 4.81 -21.96 -7.61
C GLY A 225 5.26 -21.34 -6.29
N SER A 226 5.51 -20.03 -6.25
CA SER A 226 5.66 -19.25 -5.01
C SER A 226 4.32 -18.98 -4.34
#